data_AF-A0A7S1CR11-F1
#
_entry.id   AF-A0A7S1CR11-F1
#
_cell.length_a   1.000
_cell.length_b   1.000
_cell.length_c   1.000
_cell.angle_alpha   90.00
_cell.angle_beta   90.00
_cell.angle_gamma   90.00
#
_symmetry.space_group_name_H-M   'P 1'
#
loop_
_entity.id
_entity.type
_entity.pdbx_description
1 polymer ?
#
loop_
_entity_poly.entity_id
_entity_poly.type
_entity_poly.pdbx_seq_one_letter_code
_entity_poly.pdbx_strand_id
1 'polypeptide(L)'
;DGGGGGGLARSTSAASFVSVESVHSVTGGGVDGAWTPTPLDVANVRLDRRLRDLVELLAKNEHEVWARGKIRAKWRYAPETGSGAGGRHTSPLLVPYEFLSAKEKDTPRRSAAQMVRTLISLGYNLRLAPGRRLPRLTSIGGKTKRRRGGALKGLFVR
;
A
#
# COMPACT_ATOMS: atom_id res chain seq x y z
N ASP A 1 -25.07 66.65 -16.42
CA ASP A 1 -24.33 65.51 -15.85
C ASP A 1 -24.50 64.29 -16.73
N GLY A 2 -23.49 63.63 -17.28
CA GLY A 2 -22.05 63.66 -17.11
C GLY A 2 -21.57 62.32 -17.70
N GLY A 3 -20.73 62.36 -18.73
CA GLY A 3 -20.19 61.16 -19.36
C GLY A 3 -19.11 60.47 -18.52
N GLY A 4 -18.71 59.27 -18.92
CA GLY A 4 -17.51 58.62 -18.40
C GLY A 4 -17.52 57.11 -18.57
N GLY A 5 -16.68 56.61 -19.47
CA GLY A 5 -16.47 55.20 -19.72
C GLY A 5 -15.68 54.48 -18.63
N GLY A 6 -15.47 53.18 -18.84
CA GLY A 6 -14.59 52.39 -17.98
C GLY A 6 -14.93 50.91 -18.01
N GLY A 7 -14.44 50.21 -19.03
CA GLY A 7 -14.42 48.75 -19.02
C GLY A 7 -13.58 48.23 -17.86
N LEU A 8 -14.05 47.18 -17.19
CA LEU A 8 -13.23 46.34 -16.33
C LEU A 8 -13.63 44.88 -16.53
N ALA A 9 -12.95 44.26 -17.49
CA ALA A 9 -12.62 42.85 -17.37
C ALA A 9 -11.86 42.66 -16.05
N ARG A 10 -12.37 41.79 -15.18
CA ARG A 10 -11.60 41.21 -14.06
C ARG A 10 -11.69 39.70 -14.24
N SER A 11 -10.68 39.14 -14.88
CA SER A 11 -9.45 38.65 -14.23
C SER A 11 -9.68 37.26 -13.65
N THR A 12 -9.37 36.29 -14.51
CA THR A 12 -8.70 35.01 -14.25
C THR A 12 -8.62 34.56 -12.80
N SER A 13 -9.44 33.55 -12.43
CA SER A 13 -9.01 32.58 -11.43
C SER A 13 -8.16 31.54 -12.15
N ALA A 14 -6.86 31.84 -12.31
CA ALA A 14 -5.87 30.82 -12.56
C ALA A 14 -5.75 30.01 -11.27
N ALA A 15 -6.52 28.93 -11.15
CA ALA A 15 -6.17 27.87 -10.22
C ALA A 15 -4.80 27.38 -10.67
N SER A 16 -3.77 27.71 -9.90
CA SER A 16 -2.40 27.28 -10.11
C SER A 16 -2.35 25.76 -10.03
N PHE A 17 -2.61 25.12 -11.16
CA PHE A 17 -2.19 23.75 -11.41
C PHE A 17 -0.68 23.78 -11.31
N VAL A 18 -0.13 23.14 -10.28
CA VAL A 18 1.30 22.85 -10.26
C VAL A 18 1.54 21.92 -11.43
N SER A 19 1.96 22.51 -12.56
CA SER A 19 2.46 21.78 -13.70
C SER A 19 3.63 20.96 -13.16
N VAL A 20 3.45 19.64 -13.08
CA VAL A 20 4.59 18.74 -12.97
C VAL A 20 5.32 18.91 -14.29
N GLU A 21 6.24 19.85 -14.34
CA GLU A 21 7.19 19.93 -15.43
C GLU A 21 7.94 18.61 -15.46
N SER A 22 7.88 18.01 -16.64
CA SER A 22 8.63 16.86 -17.09
C SER A 22 9.98 16.73 -16.39
N VAL A 23 10.12 15.67 -15.57
CA VAL A 23 11.41 15.28 -14.99
C VAL A 23 12.29 14.81 -16.14
N HIS A 24 13.07 15.72 -16.72
CA HIS A 24 14.06 15.38 -17.72
C HIS A 24 15.33 14.83 -17.04
N SER A 25 15.78 13.69 -17.60
CA SER A 25 17.11 13.07 -17.50
C SER A 25 17.58 12.61 -16.11
N VAL A 26 17.29 11.34 -15.79
CA VAL A 26 18.12 10.54 -14.88
C VAL A 26 19.22 9.88 -15.72
N THR A 27 20.46 10.29 -15.50
CA THR A 27 21.67 9.72 -16.10
C THR A 27 21.98 8.35 -15.48
N GLY A 28 21.52 7.28 -16.14
CA GLY A 28 22.10 5.94 -16.02
C GLY A 28 22.64 5.54 -17.39
N GLY A 29 23.95 5.32 -17.51
CA GLY A 29 24.63 5.20 -18.81
C GLY A 29 24.17 4.03 -19.69
N GLY A 30 23.74 4.37 -20.93
CA GLY A 30 23.73 3.60 -22.19
C GLY A 30 22.68 2.48 -22.34
N VAL A 31 21.77 2.46 -23.32
CA VAL A 31 21.75 3.02 -24.69
C VAL A 31 20.36 3.61 -25.03
N ASP A 32 20.34 4.66 -25.86
CA ASP A 32 19.16 5.23 -26.54
C ASP A 32 18.07 5.96 -25.72
N GLY A 33 18.43 6.66 -24.66
CA GLY A 33 17.48 7.51 -23.91
C GLY A 33 16.32 6.75 -23.25
N ALA A 34 16.36 5.41 -23.28
CA ALA A 34 15.43 4.55 -22.58
C ALA A 34 15.73 4.57 -21.08
N TRP A 35 14.69 4.74 -20.27
CA TRP A 35 14.80 4.64 -18.83
C TRP A 35 15.31 3.24 -18.43
N THR A 36 16.46 3.20 -17.77
CA THR A 36 17.08 1.96 -17.29
C THR A 36 17.05 1.95 -15.75
N PRO A 37 16.22 1.12 -15.11
CA PRO A 37 16.16 1.07 -13.66
C PRO A 37 17.45 0.52 -13.06
N THR A 38 17.99 1.23 -12.06
CA THR A 38 19.21 0.85 -11.32
C THR A 38 18.89 0.65 -9.83
N PRO A 39 18.22 -0.46 -9.46
CA PRO A 39 17.94 -0.75 -8.05
C PRO A 39 19.26 -0.96 -7.29
N LEU A 40 19.28 -0.61 -5.99
CA LEU A 40 20.41 -0.94 -5.14
C LEU A 40 20.56 -2.47 -5.03
N ASP A 41 21.78 -2.97 -5.21
CA ASP A 41 22.10 -4.37 -4.94
C ASP A 41 22.10 -4.60 -3.43
N VAL A 42 21.08 -5.33 -2.97
CA VAL A 42 20.91 -5.73 -1.58
C VAL A 42 20.79 -7.24 -1.42
N ALA A 43 21.18 -8.02 -2.44
CA ALA A 43 21.05 -9.48 -2.44
C ALA A 43 21.83 -10.12 -1.28
N ASN A 44 22.95 -9.51 -0.90
CA ASN A 44 23.83 -9.98 0.17
C ASN A 44 23.36 -9.58 1.58
N VAL A 45 22.33 -8.73 1.70
CA VAL A 45 21.80 -8.31 3.00
C VAL A 45 20.93 -9.40 3.61
N ARG A 46 21.45 -10.03 4.66
CA ARG A 46 20.74 -11.07 5.41
C ARG A 46 19.89 -10.46 6.51
N LEU A 47 18.60 -10.78 6.51
CA LEU A 47 17.65 -10.37 7.55
C LEU A 47 17.65 -11.38 8.69
N ASP A 48 17.76 -10.92 9.93
CA ASP A 48 17.61 -11.77 11.11
C ASP A 48 16.12 -12.10 11.38
N ARG A 49 15.83 -12.87 12.44
CA ARG A 49 14.45 -13.23 12.79
C ARG A 49 13.58 -12.01 13.12
N ARG A 50 14.13 -11.01 13.81
CA ARG A 50 13.38 -9.81 14.23
C ARG A 50 13.05 -8.91 13.04
N LEU A 51 13.98 -8.78 12.10
CA LEU A 51 13.77 -8.06 10.84
C LEU A 51 12.77 -8.77 9.94
N ARG A 52 12.74 -10.12 9.92
CA ARG A 52 11.67 -10.86 9.23
C ARG A 52 10.30 -10.64 9.87
N ASP A 53 10.22 -10.59 11.20
CA ASP A 53 8.97 -10.25 11.90
C ASP A 53 8.52 -8.80 11.53
N LEU A 54 9.46 -7.86 11.40
CA LEU A 54 9.18 -6.51 10.91
C LEU A 54 8.67 -6.50 9.47
N VAL A 55 9.25 -7.30 8.58
CA VAL A 55 8.79 -7.44 7.18
C VAL A 55 7.33 -7.88 7.12
N GLU A 56 6.92 -8.87 7.92
CA GLU A 56 5.52 -9.29 7.96
C GLU A 56 4.58 -8.19 8.46
N LEU A 57 5.02 -7.38 9.43
CA LEU A 57 4.23 -6.26 9.92
C LEU A 57 4.09 -5.15 8.88
N LEU A 58 5.16 -4.86 8.13
CA LEU A 58 5.13 -3.91 7.02
C LEU A 58 4.20 -4.39 5.91
N ALA A 59 4.31 -5.66 5.50
CA ALA A 59 3.43 -6.26 4.50
C ALA A 59 1.96 -6.24 4.94
N LYS A 60 1.68 -6.54 6.22
CA LYS A 60 0.33 -6.40 6.78
C LYS A 60 -0.15 -4.96 6.71
N ASN A 61 0.67 -3.99 7.12
CA ASN A 61 0.28 -2.58 7.10
C ASN A 61 0.01 -2.07 5.68
N GLU A 62 0.83 -2.46 4.70
CA GLU A 62 0.57 -2.16 3.28
C GLU A 62 -0.80 -2.67 2.84
N HIS A 63 -1.14 -3.90 3.22
CA HIS A 63 -2.46 -4.48 2.94
C HIS A 63 -3.59 -3.70 3.59
N GLU A 64 -3.45 -3.31 4.87
CA GLU A 64 -4.46 -2.51 5.58
C GLU A 64 -4.65 -1.13 4.94
N VAL A 65 -3.57 -0.48 4.49
CA VAL A 65 -3.63 0.81 3.80
C VAL A 65 -4.34 0.67 2.46
N TRP A 66 -3.99 -0.36 1.67
CA TRP A 66 -4.64 -0.68 0.41
C TRP A 66 -6.14 -0.97 0.61
N ALA A 67 -6.47 -1.86 1.54
CA ALA A 67 -7.85 -2.27 1.83
C ALA A 67 -8.69 -1.08 2.28
N ARG A 68 -8.17 -0.23 3.17
CA ARG A 68 -8.82 1.01 3.59
C ARG A 68 -9.12 1.94 2.41
N GLY A 69 -8.17 2.10 1.48
CA GLY A 69 -8.38 2.90 0.27
C GLY A 69 -9.50 2.33 -0.61
N LYS A 70 -9.50 1.01 -0.82
CA LYS A 70 -10.52 0.31 -1.61
C LYS A 70 -11.91 0.37 -0.98
N ILE A 71 -12.02 0.18 0.34
CA ILE A 71 -13.28 0.30 1.08
C ILE A 71 -13.85 1.73 0.98
N ARG A 72 -12.99 2.76 1.10
CA ARG A 72 -13.40 4.17 0.89
C ARG A 72 -13.93 4.40 -0.52
N ALA A 73 -13.32 3.77 -1.52
CA ALA A 73 -13.79 3.76 -2.91
C ALA A 73 -14.98 2.81 -3.16
N LYS A 74 -15.65 2.33 -2.11
CA LYS A 74 -16.84 1.45 -2.17
C LYS A 74 -16.61 0.11 -2.86
N TRP A 75 -15.36 -0.37 -2.91
CA TRP A 75 -15.08 -1.73 -3.35
C TRP A 75 -15.62 -2.75 -2.34
N ARG A 76 -16.01 -3.94 -2.82
CA ARG A 76 -16.53 -5.02 -1.98
C ARG A 76 -15.74 -6.31 -2.18
N TYR A 77 -15.76 -7.17 -1.17
CA TYR A 77 -15.26 -8.53 -1.32
C TYR A 77 -16.13 -9.33 -2.31
N ALA A 78 -15.47 -10.07 -3.20
CA ALA A 78 -16.07 -11.14 -4.01
C ALA A 78 -14.99 -12.18 -4.36
N PRO A 79 -15.34 -13.45 -4.65
CA PRO A 79 -14.36 -14.49 -4.98
C PRO A 79 -13.49 -14.18 -6.21
N GLU A 80 -13.95 -13.31 -7.09
CA GLU A 80 -13.27 -12.89 -8.31
C GLU A 80 -13.16 -11.37 -8.36
N THR A 81 -12.15 -10.87 -9.07
CA THR A 81 -12.00 -9.44 -9.33
C THR A 81 -12.96 -9.05 -10.45
N GLY A 82 -13.83 -8.08 -10.20
CA GLY A 82 -14.81 -7.63 -11.19
C GLY A 82 -15.06 -6.14 -11.14
N SER A 83 -15.38 -5.56 -12.30
CA SER A 83 -15.92 -4.21 -12.45
C SER A 83 -17.34 -4.32 -12.98
N GLY A 84 -18.33 -4.18 -12.10
CA GLY A 84 -19.74 -4.23 -12.47
C GLY A 84 -20.25 -2.88 -13.02
N ALA A 85 -21.35 -2.94 -13.77
CA ALA A 85 -22.09 -1.75 -14.19
C ALA A 85 -22.48 -0.89 -12.98
N GLY A 86 -22.37 0.45 -13.11
CA GLY A 86 -22.65 1.40 -12.03
C GLY A 86 -21.53 1.57 -10.99
N GLY A 87 -20.27 1.28 -11.35
CA GLY A 87 -19.11 1.56 -10.47
C GLY A 87 -18.93 0.57 -9.31
N ARG A 88 -19.56 -0.61 -9.38
CA ARG A 88 -19.42 -1.66 -8.36
C ARG A 88 -18.15 -2.47 -8.62
N HIS A 89 -17.08 -2.12 -7.94
CA HIS A 89 -15.82 -2.85 -8.03
C HIS A 89 -15.69 -3.90 -6.93
N THR A 90 -15.06 -5.02 -7.25
CA THR A 90 -14.87 -6.14 -6.32
C THR A 90 -13.46 -6.69 -6.37
N SER A 91 -13.01 -7.28 -5.26
CA SER A 91 -11.70 -7.92 -5.15
C SER A 91 -11.73 -9.06 -4.12
N PRO A 92 -11.11 -10.22 -4.43
CA PRO A 92 -10.98 -11.33 -3.47
C PRO A 92 -10.02 -11.04 -2.33
N LEU A 93 -9.12 -10.06 -2.51
CA LEU A 93 -8.11 -9.69 -1.53
C LEU A 93 -8.68 -8.78 -0.42
N LEU A 94 -9.93 -8.32 -0.52
CA LEU A 94 -10.60 -7.52 0.52
C LEU A 94 -11.04 -8.35 1.72
N VAL A 95 -10.06 -9.03 2.32
CA VAL A 95 -10.16 -9.80 3.56
C VAL A 95 -9.02 -9.37 4.49
N PRO A 96 -9.14 -9.58 5.82
CA PRO A 96 -8.03 -9.41 6.75
C PRO A 96 -6.76 -10.12 6.27
N TYR A 97 -5.60 -9.49 6.47
CA TYR A 97 -4.30 -10.00 6.00
C TYR A 97 -4.05 -11.45 6.41
N GLU A 98 -4.48 -11.85 7.62
CA GLU A 98 -4.35 -13.21 8.14
C GLU A 98 -4.96 -14.26 7.20
N PHE A 99 -6.04 -13.95 6.50
CA PHE A 99 -6.75 -14.87 5.61
C PHE A 99 -6.20 -14.94 4.20
N LEU A 100 -5.25 -14.07 3.84
CA LEU A 100 -4.56 -14.21 2.55
C LEU A 100 -3.68 -15.46 2.56
N SER A 101 -3.64 -16.13 1.41
CA SER A 101 -2.75 -17.24 1.14
C SER A 101 -1.28 -16.81 1.15
N ALA A 102 -0.36 -17.78 1.26
CA ALA A 102 1.07 -17.49 1.18
C ALA A 102 1.45 -16.81 -0.15
N LYS A 103 0.78 -17.17 -1.25
CA LYS A 103 0.98 -16.61 -2.59
C LYS A 103 0.54 -15.15 -2.66
N GLU A 104 -0.60 -14.80 -2.09
CA GLU A 104 -1.11 -13.42 -2.10
C GLU A 104 -0.26 -12.50 -1.22
N LYS A 105 0.33 -13.03 -0.14
CA LYS A 105 1.25 -12.31 0.72
C LYS A 105 2.65 -12.14 0.13
N ASP A 106 3.01 -12.89 -0.91
CA ASP A 106 4.39 -12.95 -1.41
C ASP A 106 4.88 -11.61 -1.97
N THR A 107 4.09 -10.94 -2.80
CA THR A 107 4.45 -9.62 -3.35
C THR A 107 4.68 -8.56 -2.27
N PRO A 108 3.74 -8.29 -1.33
CA PRO A 108 3.97 -7.30 -0.28
C PRO A 108 5.13 -7.71 0.65
N ARG A 109 5.33 -9.00 0.92
CA ARG A 109 6.51 -9.48 1.67
C ARG A 109 7.81 -9.20 0.95
N ARG A 110 7.88 -9.44 -0.37
CA ARG A 110 9.07 -9.14 -1.18
C ARG A 110 9.35 -7.64 -1.21
N SER A 111 8.31 -6.82 -1.40
CA SER A 111 8.39 -5.36 -1.33
C SER A 111 8.94 -4.89 0.02
N ALA A 112 8.31 -5.32 1.12
CA ALA A 112 8.73 -4.98 2.47
C ALA A 112 10.16 -5.47 2.80
N ALA A 113 10.51 -6.70 2.41
CA ALA A 113 11.86 -7.23 2.59
C ALA A 113 12.90 -6.40 1.83
N GLN A 114 12.60 -6.00 0.59
CA GLN A 114 13.47 -5.14 -0.20
C GLN A 114 13.68 -3.80 0.51
N MET A 115 12.61 -3.15 0.99
CA MET A 115 12.73 -1.88 1.74
C MET A 115 13.62 -2.03 2.97
N VAL A 116 13.40 -3.08 3.78
CA VAL A 116 14.21 -3.33 4.98
C VAL A 116 15.68 -3.55 4.60
N ARG A 117 15.96 -4.37 3.58
CA ARG A 117 17.33 -4.62 3.14
C ARG A 117 18.02 -3.35 2.66
N THR A 118 17.32 -2.49 1.91
CA THR A 118 17.83 -1.19 1.46
C THR A 118 18.21 -0.30 2.65
N LEU A 119 17.37 -0.22 3.68
CA LEU A 119 17.71 0.55 4.88
C LEU A 119 18.97 0.02 5.56
N ILE A 120 19.10 -1.30 5.69
CA ILE A 120 20.30 -1.91 6.28
C ILE A 120 21.55 -1.68 5.40
N SER A 121 21.46 -1.81 4.07
CA SER A 121 22.60 -1.57 3.18
C SER A 121 23.10 -0.12 3.21
N LEU A 122 22.19 0.82 3.50
CA LEU A 122 22.51 2.24 3.69
C LEU A 122 23.06 2.57 5.09
N GLY A 123 23.22 1.56 5.97
CA GLY A 123 23.81 1.72 7.30
C GLY A 123 22.80 2.07 8.41
N TYR A 124 21.49 2.05 8.14
CA TYR A 124 20.50 2.25 9.20
C TYR A 124 20.46 1.07 10.16
N ASN A 125 20.39 1.34 11.45
CA ASN A 125 20.24 0.33 12.48
C ASN A 125 18.78 0.22 12.95
N LEU A 126 18.04 -0.72 12.38
CA LEU A 126 16.63 -0.94 12.71
C LEU A 126 16.49 -1.74 14.00
N ARG A 127 16.27 -1.03 15.12
CA ARG A 127 16.05 -1.64 16.44
C ARG A 127 14.70 -1.25 16.98
N LEU A 128 14.01 -2.24 17.56
CA LEU A 128 12.81 -1.98 18.34
C LEU A 128 13.20 -1.21 19.60
N ALA A 129 12.48 -0.11 19.89
CA ALA A 129 12.72 0.70 21.07
C ALA A 129 12.61 -0.15 22.36
N PRO A 130 13.42 0.14 23.40
CA PRO A 130 13.33 -0.55 24.68
C PRO A 130 11.89 -0.54 25.23
N GLY A 131 11.47 -1.68 25.81
CA GLY A 131 10.13 -1.84 26.37
C GLY A 131 9.00 -2.00 25.33
N ARG A 132 9.24 -1.74 24.04
CA ARG A 132 8.27 -2.06 22.98
C ARG A 132 8.33 -3.55 22.64
N ARG A 133 7.18 -4.10 22.27
CA ARG A 133 7.05 -5.44 21.70
C ARG A 133 6.36 -5.30 20.36
N LEU A 134 6.86 -5.99 19.35
CA LEU A 134 6.15 -6.09 18.08
C LEU A 134 4.78 -6.72 18.32
N PRO A 135 3.70 -6.22 17.68
CA PRO A 135 2.41 -6.88 17.71
C PRO A 135 2.59 -8.34 17.31
N ARG A 136 2.00 -9.26 18.06
CA ARG A 136 1.96 -10.65 17.61
C ARG A 136 1.09 -10.68 16.36
N LEU A 137 1.66 -11.09 15.24
CA LEU A 137 0.87 -11.60 14.12
C LEU A 137 0.17 -12.85 14.65
N THR A 138 -1.08 -12.70 15.10
CA THR A 138 -1.89 -13.85 15.46
C THR A 138 -2.09 -14.67 14.20
N SER A 139 -1.42 -15.82 14.12
CA SER A 139 -1.92 -16.90 13.27
C SER A 139 -3.31 -17.22 13.80
N ILE A 140 -4.36 -16.81 13.10
CA ILE A 140 -5.72 -17.24 13.41
C ILE A 140 -5.77 -18.73 13.06
N GLY A 141 -5.28 -19.55 13.99
CA GLY A 141 -5.16 -20.99 13.93
C GLY A 141 -5.03 -21.62 15.32
N GLY A 142 -5.40 -20.88 16.38
CA GLY A 142 -5.32 -21.31 17.77
C GLY A 142 -6.69 -21.40 18.43
N LYS A 143 -7.31 -22.58 18.35
CA LYS A 143 -8.41 -23.08 19.20
C LYS A 143 -9.65 -22.18 19.34
N THR A 144 -10.53 -22.23 18.34
CA THR A 144 -11.96 -22.06 18.59
C THR A 144 -12.41 -23.20 19.50
N LYS A 145 -12.63 -22.91 20.79
CA LYS A 145 -13.38 -23.80 21.69
C LYS A 145 -14.74 -23.99 21.02
N ARG A 146 -14.97 -25.16 20.42
CA ARG A 146 -16.27 -25.59 19.91
C ARG A 146 -17.27 -25.53 21.07
N ARG A 147 -17.98 -24.41 21.21
CA ARG A 147 -19.28 -24.43 21.88
C ARG A 147 -20.24 -24.99 20.83
N ARG A 148 -20.80 -26.15 21.15
CA ARG A 148 -21.86 -26.80 20.37
C ARG A 148 -23.04 -25.82 20.26
N GLY A 149 -23.57 -25.68 19.05
CA GLY A 149 -24.90 -25.10 18.78
C GLY A 149 -24.88 -23.63 18.32
N GLY A 150 -25.35 -23.39 17.09
CA GLY A 150 -25.70 -22.06 16.60
C GLY A 150 -25.09 -21.73 15.23
N ALA A 151 -25.93 -21.67 14.20
CA ALA A 151 -25.58 -21.44 12.82
C ALA A 151 -24.76 -20.16 12.60
N LEU A 152 -23.60 -20.28 11.95
CA LEU A 152 -22.87 -19.15 11.36
C LEU A 152 -23.45 -18.86 9.97
N LYS A 153 -24.58 -18.14 9.94
CA LYS A 153 -24.97 -17.33 8.78
C LYS A 153 -24.88 -15.87 9.21
N GLY A 154 -24.06 -15.10 8.49
CA GLY A 154 -24.05 -13.63 8.61
C GLY A 154 -22.96 -13.09 9.53
N LEU A 155 -21.72 -13.07 9.04
CA LEU A 155 -20.76 -12.05 9.49
C LEU A 155 -19.96 -11.54 8.30
N PHE A 156 -20.65 -10.95 7.33
CA PHE A 156 -20.06 -9.93 6.45
C PHE A 156 -21.21 -9.00 6.02
N VAL A 157 -20.92 -7.69 6.06
CA VAL A 157 -21.78 -6.54 5.70
C VAL A 157 -22.70 -6.02 6.81
N ARG A 158 -22.21 -5.00 7.51
CA ARG A 158 -22.97 -3.77 7.78
C ARG A 158 -22.17 -2.60 7.21
#